data_AF-A0A811KTY8-F1
#
_entry.id   AF-A0A811KTY8-F1
#
_cell.length_a   1.000
_cell.length_b   1.000
_cell.length_c   1.000
_cell.angle_alpha   90.00
_cell.angle_beta   90.00
_cell.angle_gamma   90.00
#
_symmetry.space_group_name_H-M   'P 1'
#
loop_
_entity.id
_entity.type
_entity.pdbx_description
1 polymer ?
#
loop_
_entity_poly.entity_id
_entity_poly.type
_entity_poly.pdbx_seq_one_letter_code
_entity_poly.pdbx_strand_id
1 'polypeptide(L)'
;MPRVNQKIRQLIVDSIPNEKGLVKILQFIIQHHREAADGVVRLKPHFSIYRDILFVALDQFGKNVDREQFDREFQIQVERLPARVVQLLQKGDYLPQLTAVACRRLFLPLDLN
;
A
#
# COMPACT_ATOMS: atom_id res chain seq x y z
N MET A 1 11.41 -2.00 12.75
CA MET A 1 11.18 -1.59 11.35
C MET A 1 10.43 -2.71 10.65
N PRO A 2 9.31 -2.44 9.95
CA PRO A 2 8.67 -3.49 9.17
C PRO A 2 9.69 -3.92 8.10
N ARG A 3 10.11 -5.18 8.14
CA ARG A 3 10.95 -5.77 7.11
C ARG A 3 10.05 -5.99 5.90
N VAL A 4 9.72 -4.94 5.17
CA VAL A 4 9.18 -5.10 3.83
C VAL A 4 10.16 -6.01 3.10
N ASN A 5 9.70 -7.20 2.72
CA ASN A 5 10.52 -8.20 2.06
C ASN A 5 11.26 -7.50 0.91
N GLN A 6 12.58 -7.65 0.82
CA GLN A 6 13.40 -6.96 -0.20
C GLN A 6 12.84 -7.18 -1.62
N LYS A 7 12.19 -8.32 -1.86
CA LYS A 7 11.47 -8.61 -3.11
C LYS A 7 10.21 -7.75 -3.30
N ILE A 8 9.43 -7.53 -2.24
CA ILE A 8 8.26 -6.63 -2.25
C ILE A 8 8.71 -5.19 -2.51
N ARG A 9 9.80 -4.74 -1.86
CA ARG A 9 10.37 -3.41 -2.09
C ARG A 9 10.81 -3.23 -3.54
N GLN A 10 11.55 -4.19 -4.10
CA GLN A 10 11.97 -4.12 -5.50
C GLN A 10 10.77 -4.12 -6.46
N LEU A 11 9.80 -4.99 -6.23
CA LEU A 11 8.57 -5.02 -7.01
C LEU A 11 7.83 -3.68 -6.98
N ILE A 12 7.77 -3.03 -5.81
CA ILE A 12 7.17 -1.71 -5.67
C ILE A 12 7.92 -0.69 -6.51
N VAL A 13 9.25 -0.62 -6.38
CA VAL A 13 10.10 0.31 -7.14
C VAL A 13 9.94 0.13 -8.65
N ASP A 14 9.99 -1.11 -9.14
CA ASP A 14 9.88 -1.43 -10.58
C ASP A 14 8.49 -1.10 -11.16
N SER A 15 7.48 -1.03 -10.28
CA SER A 15 6.09 -0.85 -10.64
C SER A 15 5.66 0.62 -10.61
N ILE A 16 6.33 1.49 -9.84
CA ILE A 16 5.98 2.91 -9.71
C ILE A 16 5.97 3.68 -11.05
N PRO A 17 6.85 3.41 -12.05
CA PRO A 17 6.77 4.06 -13.35
C PRO A 17 5.58 3.64 -14.23
N ASN A 18 4.86 2.58 -13.86
CA ASN A 18 3.80 1.98 -14.67
C ASN A 18 2.42 2.21 -14.04
N GLU A 19 1.45 2.71 -14.81
CA GLU A 19 0.05 2.92 -14.35
C GLU A 19 -0.60 1.65 -13.76
N LYS A 20 -0.18 0.45 -14.20
CA LYS A 20 -0.69 -0.84 -13.69
C LYS A 20 0.15 -1.42 -12.53
N GLY A 21 1.15 -0.68 -12.06
CA GLY A 21 2.12 -1.14 -11.09
C GLY A 21 1.50 -1.42 -9.72
N LEU A 22 0.68 -0.51 -9.21
CA LEU A 22 0.01 -0.66 -7.91
C LEU A 22 -0.87 -1.91 -7.84
N VAL A 23 -1.56 -2.28 -8.92
CA VAL A 23 -2.33 -3.54 -8.97
C VAL A 23 -1.44 -4.76 -8.79
N LYS A 24 -0.33 -4.81 -9.53
CA LYS A 24 0.60 -5.94 -9.48
C LYS A 24 1.22 -6.07 -8.09
N ILE A 25 1.56 -4.95 -7.47
CA ILE A 25 2.04 -4.90 -6.09
C ILE A 25 0.98 -5.45 -5.13
N LEU A 26 -0.25 -4.92 -5.19
CA LEU A 26 -1.35 -5.35 -4.32
C LEU A 26 -1.61 -6.85 -4.47
N GLN A 27 -1.72 -7.34 -5.70
CA GLN A 27 -1.89 -8.76 -6.00
C GLN A 27 -0.75 -9.61 -5.45
N PHE A 28 0.50 -9.16 -5.62
CA PHE A 28 1.68 -9.87 -5.13
C PHE A 28 1.70 -9.93 -3.60
N ILE A 29 1.50 -8.81 -2.92
CA ILE A 29 1.50 -8.73 -1.46
C ILE A 29 0.40 -9.65 -0.91
N ILE A 30 -0.82 -9.55 -1.42
CA ILE A 30 -1.95 -10.41 -1.04
C ILE A 30 -1.60 -11.89 -1.26
N GLN A 31 -1.02 -12.25 -2.40
CA GLN A 31 -0.65 -13.63 -2.70
C GLN A 31 0.46 -14.16 -1.77
N HIS A 32 1.40 -13.31 -1.32
CA HIS A 32 2.50 -13.70 -0.44
C HIS A 32 2.11 -13.77 1.03
N HIS A 33 1.12 -12.97 1.44
CA HIS A 33 0.55 -13.05 2.77
C HIS A 33 -0.54 -14.11 2.88
N ARG A 34 -0.99 -14.68 1.76
CA ARG A 34 -2.01 -15.74 1.73
C ARG A 34 -1.51 -17.00 2.44
N GLU A 35 -2.29 -17.45 3.41
CA GLU A 35 -2.18 -18.78 4.00
C GLU A 35 -3.49 -19.55 3.81
N ALA A 36 -3.35 -20.86 3.66
CA ALA A 36 -4.47 -21.78 3.69
C ALA A 36 -4.39 -22.53 5.02
N ALA A 37 -5.36 -22.30 5.89
CA ALA A 37 -5.56 -23.06 7.12
C ALA A 37 -7.01 -23.57 7.11
N ASP A 38 -7.19 -24.87 7.35
CA ASP A 38 -8.51 -25.51 7.48
C ASP A 38 -9.46 -25.26 6.27
N GLY A 39 -8.90 -25.21 5.06
CA GLY A 39 -9.67 -24.96 3.82
C GLY A 39 -10.14 -23.50 3.64
N VAL A 40 -9.84 -22.61 4.60
CA VAL A 40 -10.15 -21.19 4.53
C VAL A 40 -8.89 -20.42 4.16
N VAL A 41 -9.00 -19.61 3.12
CA VAL A 41 -7.94 -18.69 2.69
C VAL A 41 -7.97 -17.46 3.59
N ARG A 42 -6.84 -17.11 4.20
CA ARG A 42 -6.67 -15.90 5.01
C ARG A 42 -5.36 -15.23 4.68
N LEU A 43 -5.22 -13.95 5.03
CA LEU A 43 -3.90 -13.31 5.05
C LEU A 43 -3.29 -13.50 6.44
N LYS A 44 -2.01 -13.90 6.48
CA LYS A 44 -1.19 -13.83 7.68
C LYS A 44 -1.24 -12.43 8.27
N PRO A 45 -1.12 -12.27 9.61
CA PRO A 45 -0.92 -10.97 10.22
C PRO A 45 0.23 -10.22 9.51
N HIS A 46 -0.06 -9.02 9.02
CA HIS A 46 0.89 -8.18 8.29
C HIS A 46 0.66 -6.71 8.62
N PHE A 47 1.65 -5.87 8.32
CA PHE A 47 1.49 -4.43 8.40
C PHE A 47 0.61 -3.95 7.24
N SER A 48 0.00 -2.78 7.41
CA SER A 48 -0.84 -2.14 6.40
C SER A 48 -0.15 -2.11 5.03
N ILE A 49 -0.77 -2.76 4.04
CA ILE A 49 -0.25 -2.79 2.66
C ILE A 49 -0.10 -1.37 2.12
N TYR A 50 -1.10 -0.52 2.37
CA TYR A 50 -1.07 0.90 2.05
C TYR A 50 0.17 1.61 2.62
N ARG A 51 0.48 1.40 3.91
CA ARG A 51 1.63 2.03 4.56
C ARG A 51 2.95 1.53 4.00
N ASP A 52 3.06 0.25 3.70
CA ASP A 52 4.29 -0.32 3.13
C ASP A 52 4.58 0.26 1.74
N ILE A 53 3.57 0.37 0.88
CA ILE A 53 3.73 0.95 -0.46
C ILE A 53 4.04 2.44 -0.37
N LEU A 54 3.31 3.20 0.46
CA LEU A 54 3.58 4.63 0.65
C LEU A 54 4.98 4.85 1.21
N PHE A 55 5.42 4.02 2.17
CA PHE A 55 6.77 4.12 2.73
C PHE A 55 7.83 3.90 1.66
N VAL A 56 7.70 2.86 0.82
CA VAL A 56 8.66 2.61 -0.26
C VAL A 56 8.67 3.75 -1.30
N ALA A 57 7.50 4.29 -1.64
CA ALA A 57 7.42 5.44 -2.55
C ALA A 57 8.15 6.66 -1.95
N LEU A 58 7.93 6.97 -0.67
CA LEU A 58 8.58 8.08 0.03
C LEU A 58 10.08 7.84 0.24
N ASP A 59 10.50 6.61 0.51
CA ASP A 59 11.91 6.23 0.65
C ASP A 59 12.67 6.38 -0.67
N GLN A 60 12.03 6.03 -1.79
CA GLN A 60 12.64 6.09 -3.12
C GLN A 60 12.62 7.50 -3.74
N PHE A 61 11.53 8.24 -3.60
CA PHE A 61 11.30 9.51 -4.30
C PHE A 61 11.20 10.73 -3.36
N GLY A 62 11.17 10.51 -2.04
CA GLY A 62 11.16 11.58 -1.05
C GLY A 62 9.99 12.54 -1.24
N LYS A 63 10.31 13.83 -1.28
CA LYS A 63 9.35 14.93 -1.47
C LYS A 63 8.71 14.99 -2.86
N ASN A 64 9.23 14.21 -3.83
CA ASN A 64 8.69 14.20 -5.19
C ASN A 64 7.46 13.30 -5.34
N VAL A 65 7.07 12.54 -4.28
CA VAL A 65 5.84 11.77 -4.28
C VAL A 65 4.64 12.72 -4.16
N ASP A 66 3.84 12.80 -5.23
CA ASP A 66 2.49 13.35 -5.13
C ASP A 66 1.60 12.37 -4.35
N ARG A 67 1.39 12.67 -3.08
CA ARG A 67 0.61 11.84 -2.16
C ARG A 67 -0.87 11.83 -2.50
N GLU A 68 -1.40 12.89 -3.10
CA GLU A 68 -2.81 12.94 -3.47
C GLU A 68 -3.07 12.06 -4.69
N GLN A 69 -2.18 12.13 -5.69
CA GLN A 69 -2.23 11.22 -6.83
C GLN A 69 -2.03 9.77 -6.40
N PHE A 70 -1.10 9.52 -5.46
CA PHE A 70 -0.89 8.19 -4.89
C PHE A 70 -2.16 7.65 -4.20
N ASP A 71 -2.79 8.44 -3.34
CA ASP A 71 -3.99 8.04 -2.60
C ASP A 71 -5.15 7.70 -3.55
N ARG A 72 -5.36 8.52 -4.60
CA ARG A 72 -6.35 8.26 -5.66
C ARG A 72 -6.08 6.96 -6.41
N GLU A 73 -4.85 6.79 -6.87
CA GLU A 73 -4.47 5.60 -7.65
C GLU A 73 -4.59 4.33 -6.79
N PHE A 74 -4.13 4.39 -5.54
CA PHE A 74 -4.27 3.28 -4.60
C PHE A 74 -5.72 2.85 -4.43
N GLN A 75 -6.63 3.82 -4.21
CA GLN A 75 -8.06 3.54 -4.07
C GLN A 75 -8.63 2.87 -5.34
N ILE A 76 -8.36 3.43 -6.52
CA ILE A 76 -8.82 2.88 -7.82
C ILE A 76 -8.36 1.43 -7.99
N GLN A 77 -7.12 1.12 -7.61
CA GLN A 77 -6.59 -0.23 -7.79
C GLN A 77 -7.11 -1.22 -6.75
N VAL A 78 -7.42 -0.78 -5.53
CA VAL A 78 -8.13 -1.61 -4.55
C VAL A 78 -9.56 -1.92 -5.02
N GLU A 79 -10.27 -0.95 -5.58
CA GLU A 79 -11.63 -1.13 -6.12
C GLU A 79 -11.68 -2.11 -7.32
N ARG A 80 -10.57 -2.24 -8.05
CA ARG A 80 -10.41 -3.20 -9.15
C ARG A 80 -10.04 -4.62 -8.69
N LEU A 81 -9.78 -4.83 -7.40
CA LEU A 81 -9.48 -6.17 -6.91
C LEU A 81 -10.72 -7.08 -7.00
N PRO A 82 -10.54 -8.37 -7.32
CA PRO A 82 -11.64 -9.33 -7.27
C PRO A 82 -12.28 -9.37 -5.88
N ALA A 83 -13.61 -9.51 -5.78
CA ALA A 83 -14.32 -9.53 -4.50
C ALA A 83 -13.75 -10.54 -3.48
N ARG A 84 -13.35 -11.73 -3.97
CA ARG A 84 -12.68 -12.78 -3.16
C ARG A 84 -11.36 -12.33 -2.52
N VAL A 85 -10.70 -11.34 -3.10
CA VAL A 85 -9.45 -10.76 -2.61
C VAL A 85 -9.75 -9.63 -1.61
N VAL A 86 -10.72 -8.78 -1.93
CA VAL A 86 -11.16 -7.69 -1.04
C VAL A 86 -11.60 -8.23 0.33
N GLN A 87 -12.29 -9.37 0.36
CA GLN A 87 -12.70 -10.05 1.59
C GLN A 87 -11.53 -10.52 2.49
N LEU A 88 -10.32 -10.61 1.95
CA LEU A 88 -9.13 -11.03 2.69
C LEU A 88 -8.38 -9.85 3.32
N LEU A 89 -8.62 -8.62 2.87
CA LEU A 89 -7.94 -7.43 3.34
C LEU A 89 -8.39 -7.05 4.76
N GLN A 90 -7.43 -6.62 5.58
CA GLN A 90 -7.73 -6.05 6.90
C GLN A 90 -8.04 -4.56 6.78
N LYS A 91 -8.73 -4.00 7.77
CA LYS A 91 -9.09 -2.57 7.82
C LYS A 91 -7.90 -1.63 7.58
N GLY A 92 -6.71 -2.02 8.03
CA GLY A 92 -5.49 -1.25 7.86
C GLY A 92 -4.95 -1.19 6.43
N ASP A 93 -5.37 -2.07 5.52
CA ASP A 93 -4.87 -2.11 4.14
C ASP A 93 -5.54 -1.07 3.24
N TYR A 94 -6.68 -0.53 3.67
CA TYR A 94 -7.41 0.48 2.95
C TYR A 94 -6.79 1.87 3.14
N LEU A 95 -7.16 2.80 2.26
CA LEU A 95 -6.84 4.20 2.42
C LEU A 95 -7.29 4.69 3.82
N PRO A 96 -6.49 5.49 4.53
CA PRO A 96 -6.94 6.14 5.75
C PRO A 96 -8.21 6.97 5.53
N GLN A 97 -8.96 7.21 6.60
CA GLN A 97 -10.14 8.08 6.54
C GLN A 97 -9.78 9.46 5.99
N LEU A 98 -10.73 10.11 5.29
CA LEU A 98 -10.56 11.45 4.73
C LEU A 98 -10.04 12.46 5.75
N THR A 99 -10.45 12.35 7.01
CA THR A 99 -9.94 13.18 8.11
C THR A 99 -8.44 12.98 8.34
N ALA A 100 -7.97 11.73 8.36
CA ALA A 100 -6.56 11.40 8.50
C ALA A 100 -5.74 11.81 7.27
N VAL A 101 -6.31 11.70 6.06
CA VAL A 101 -5.68 12.21 4.82
C VAL A 101 -5.58 13.74 4.87
N ALA A 102 -6.63 14.43 5.31
CA ALA A 102 -6.64 15.88 5.47
C ALA A 102 -5.62 16.36 6.52
N CYS A 103 -5.45 15.64 7.63
CA CYS A 103 -4.43 15.95 8.65
C CYS A 103 -3.01 15.99 8.05
N ARG A 104 -2.69 15.16 7.05
CA ARG A 104 -1.38 15.21 6.38
C ARG A 104 -1.11 16.51 5.63
N ARG A 105 -2.17 17.26 5.29
CA ARG A 105 -2.08 18.57 4.63
C ARG A 105 -1.88 19.69 5.66
N LEU A 106 -2.33 19.48 6.90
CA LEU A 106 -2.26 20.46 8.00
C LEU A 106 -0.94 20.40 8.77
N PHE A 107 -0.32 19.22 8.87
CA PHE A 107 1.04 19.11 9.39
C PHE A 107 2.04 19.52 8.31
N LEU A 108 2.38 20.80 8.30
CA LEU A 108 3.54 21.36 7.60
C LEU A 108 4.80 20.54 7.94
N PRO A 109 5.80 20.45 7.04
CA PRO A 109 7.11 19.99 7.45
C PRO A 109 7.53 20.84 8.66
N LEU A 110 7.94 20.18 9.74
CA LEU A 110 8.74 20.84 10.75
C LEU A 110 9.99 21.29 10.01
N ASP A 111 10.08 22.58 9.69
CA ASP A 111 11.29 23.20 9.18
C ASP A 111 12.38 23.01 10.24
N LEU A 112 13.08 21.89 10.15
CA LEU A 112 14.31 21.64 10.86
C LEU A 112 15.42 22.22 9.98
N ASN A 113 15.70 23.51 10.24
CA ASN A 113 16.92 24.17 9.79
C ASN A 113 18.16 23.46 10.34
#